data_AF-A0A536ZUQ4-F1
#
_entry.id   AF-A0A536ZUQ4-F1
#
_cell.length_a   1.000
_cell.length_b   1.000
_cell.length_c   1.000
_cell.angle_alpha   90.00
_cell.angle_beta   90.00
_cell.angle_gamma   90.00
#
_symmetry.space_group_name_H-M   'P 1'
#
loop_
_entity.id
_entity.type
_entity.pdbx_description
1 polymer ?
#
loop_
_entity_poly.entity_id
_entity_poly.type
_entity_poly.pdbx_seq_one_letter_code
_entity_poly.pdbx_strand_id
1 'polypeptide(L)'
;MFAILQAAGWPIWFLLATSIIAVALIIERSISLRTAKIIPPRLFDQVVDVYRRQGVSDEVLERLARDSPLGAVLAAGLRNHKSSRYVMKEAIEEAGRAVAHEL
;
A
#
# COMPACT_ATOMS: atom_id res chain seq x y z
N MET A 1 -8.80 -36.23 -21.97
CA MET A 1 -8.06 -35.26 -21.14
C MET A 1 -6.81 -35.87 -20.50
N PHE A 2 -6.94 -36.90 -19.64
CA PHE A 2 -5.80 -37.56 -18.97
C PHE A 2 -4.75 -38.15 -19.91
N ALA A 3 -5.15 -38.67 -21.07
CA ALA A 3 -4.24 -39.23 -22.08
C ALA A 3 -3.25 -38.19 -22.65
N ILE A 4 -3.63 -36.91 -22.71
CA ILE A 4 -2.76 -35.83 -23.22
C ILE A 4 -1.67 -35.50 -22.18
N LEU A 5 -2.06 -35.46 -20.89
CA LEU A 5 -1.12 -35.25 -19.79
C LEU A 5 -0.09 -36.38 -19.68
N GLN A 6 -0.52 -37.63 -19.91
CA GLN A 6 0.38 -38.79 -19.90
C GLN A 6 1.30 -38.85 -21.13
N ALA A 7 0.81 -38.44 -22.31
CA ALA A 7 1.58 -38.39 -23.55
C ALA A 7 2.62 -37.25 -23.57
N ALA A 8 2.39 -36.16 -22.84
CA ALA A 8 3.28 -35.01 -22.77
C ALA A 8 4.54 -35.24 -21.90
N GLY A 9 4.55 -36.31 -21.07
CA GLY A 9 5.69 -36.67 -20.23
C GLY A 9 5.90 -35.75 -19.01
N TRP A 10 7.04 -35.92 -18.35
CA TRP A 10 7.37 -35.25 -17.07
C TRP A 10 7.38 -33.69 -17.09
N PRO A 11 7.66 -32.97 -18.19
CA PRO A 11 7.70 -31.50 -18.18
C PRO A 11 6.35 -30.82 -17.93
N ILE A 12 5.23 -31.51 -18.19
CA ILE A 12 3.89 -30.91 -18.01
C ILE A 12 3.61 -30.60 -16.54
N TRP A 13 4.21 -31.34 -15.61
CA TRP A 13 4.10 -31.09 -14.17
C TRP A 13 4.74 -29.77 -13.77
N PHE A 14 5.85 -29.36 -14.40
CA PHE A 14 6.45 -28.05 -14.17
C PHE A 14 5.51 -26.95 -14.65
N LEU A 15 4.96 -27.06 -15.86
CA LEU A 15 3.99 -26.09 -16.36
C LEU A 15 2.76 -25.97 -15.45
N LEU A 16 2.25 -27.10 -14.95
CA LEU A 16 1.13 -27.12 -14.03
C LEU A 16 1.48 -26.43 -12.69
N ALA A 17 2.65 -26.75 -12.12
CA ALA A 17 3.12 -26.14 -10.88
C ALA A 17 3.31 -24.63 -11.04
N THR A 18 3.98 -24.17 -12.09
CA THR A 18 4.20 -22.75 -12.36
C THR A 18 2.88 -22.02 -12.61
N SER A 19 1.90 -22.65 -13.28
CA SER A 19 0.57 -22.08 -13.46
C SER A 19 -0.16 -21.86 -12.14
N ILE A 20 -0.10 -22.83 -11.23
CA ILE A 20 -0.72 -22.70 -9.90
C ILE A 20 -0.03 -21.60 -9.10
N ILE A 21 1.31 -21.55 -9.12
CA ILE A 21 2.10 -20.49 -8.47
C ILE A 21 1.73 -19.11 -9.04
N ALA A 22 1.64 -18.97 -10.35
CA ALA A 22 1.25 -17.73 -11.00
C ALA A 22 -0.15 -17.27 -10.57
N VAL A 23 -1.12 -18.18 -10.53
CA VAL A 23 -2.49 -17.87 -10.07
C VAL A 23 -2.49 -17.47 -8.59
N ALA A 24 -1.73 -18.16 -7.74
CA ALA A 24 -1.60 -17.81 -6.33
C ALA A 24 -1.05 -16.39 -6.14
N LEU A 25 0.00 -16.02 -6.89
CA LEU A 25 0.58 -14.67 -6.90
C LEU A 25 -0.41 -13.63 -7.44
N ILE A 26 -1.17 -13.95 -8.48
CA ILE A 26 -2.19 -13.04 -9.02
C ILE A 26 -3.26 -12.77 -7.97
N ILE A 27 -3.74 -13.79 -7.26
CA ILE A 27 -4.73 -13.63 -6.18
C ILE A 27 -4.14 -12.82 -5.03
N GLU A 28 -2.93 -13.15 -4.57
CA GLU A 28 -2.21 -12.44 -3.52
C GLU A 28 -2.05 -10.95 -3.86
N ARG A 29 -1.53 -10.65 -5.06
CA ARG A 29 -1.40 -9.28 -5.56
C ARG A 29 -2.74 -8.59 -5.76
N SER A 30 -3.76 -9.28 -6.27
CA SER A 30 -5.11 -8.71 -6.45
C SER A 30 -5.77 -8.33 -5.12
N ILE A 31 -5.48 -9.07 -4.04
CA ILE A 31 -5.96 -8.75 -2.70
C ILE A 31 -5.12 -7.62 -2.08
N SER A 32 -3.79 -7.64 -2.24
CA SER A 32 -2.87 -6.63 -1.71
C SER A 32 -3.05 -5.26 -2.37
N LEU A 33 -3.33 -5.23 -3.68
CA LEU A 33 -3.60 -4.00 -4.45
C LEU A 33 -5.03 -3.47 -4.29
N ARG A 34 -5.85 -4.08 -3.42
CA ARG A 34 -7.19 -3.53 -3.13
C ARG A 34 -7.05 -2.13 -2.56
N THR A 35 -7.61 -1.16 -3.28
CA THR A 35 -7.68 0.26 -2.92
C THR A 35 -8.14 0.49 -1.48
N ALA A 36 -8.98 -0.39 -0.93
CA ALA A 36 -9.43 -0.31 0.46
C ALA A 36 -8.30 -0.44 1.51
N LYS A 37 -7.17 -1.09 1.20
CA LYS A 37 -5.97 -1.15 2.06
C LYS A 37 -5.01 0.01 1.82
N ILE A 38 -4.96 0.55 0.60
CA ILE A 38 -4.01 1.59 0.19
C ILE A 38 -4.56 3.00 0.47
N ILE A 39 -5.84 3.22 0.18
CA ILE A 39 -6.58 4.49 0.30
C ILE A 39 -7.89 4.20 1.08
N PRO A 40 -7.84 4.12 2.42
CA PRO A 40 -9.04 3.94 3.20
C PRO A 40 -9.94 5.18 3.01
N PRO A 41 -11.21 5.02 2.62
CA PRO A 41 -12.06 6.13 2.15
C PRO A 41 -12.35 7.20 3.22
N ARG A 42 -12.12 6.87 4.50
CA ARG A 42 -12.35 7.78 5.63
C ARG A 42 -11.06 8.22 6.33
N LEU A 43 -9.89 7.82 5.84
CA LEU A 43 -8.63 8.12 6.52
C LEU A 43 -8.36 9.62 6.56
N PHE A 44 -8.57 10.31 5.43
CA PHE A 44 -8.36 11.75 5.37
C PHE A 44 -9.25 12.51 6.36
N ASP A 45 -10.55 12.19 6.38
CA ASP A 45 -11.51 12.83 7.28
C ASP A 45 -11.16 12.56 8.76
N GLN A 46 -10.77 11.33 9.09
CA GLN A 46 -10.32 10.97 10.44
C GLN A 46 -9.08 11.76 10.87
N VAL A 47 -8.11 11.93 9.97
CA VAL A 47 -6.89 12.70 10.26
C VAL A 47 -7.20 14.17 10.48
N VAL A 48 -8.10 14.75 9.67
CA VAL A 48 -8.55 16.14 9.85
C VAL A 48 -9.29 16.32 11.17
N ASP A 49 -10.15 15.37 11.55
CA ASP A 49 -10.86 15.40 12.82
C ASP A 49 -9.92 15.30 14.02
N VAL A 50 -8.92 14.40 13.97
CA VAL A 50 -7.90 14.28 15.02
C VAL A 50 -7.07 15.55 15.13
N TYR A 51 -6.64 16.11 13.99
CA TYR A 51 -5.94 17.40 13.95
C TYR A 51 -6.75 18.52 14.60
N ARG A 52 -8.05 18.63 14.30
CA ARG A 52 -8.91 19.66 14.88
C ARG A 52 -9.17 19.48 16.37
N ARG A 53 -9.24 18.24 16.86
CA ARG A 53 -9.61 17.94 18.26
C ARG A 53 -8.43 17.95 19.23
N GLN A 54 -7.28 17.40 18.84
CA GLN A 54 -6.15 17.15 19.74
C GLN A 54 -4.83 17.76 19.26
N GLY A 55 -4.80 18.32 18.04
CA GLY A 55 -3.58 18.82 17.42
C GLY A 55 -2.70 17.69 16.86
N VAL A 56 -1.45 18.02 16.55
CA VAL A 56 -0.45 17.08 16.02
C VAL A 56 0.48 16.66 17.16
N SER A 57 0.35 15.42 17.65
CA SER A 57 1.35 14.80 18.51
C SER A 57 2.18 13.79 17.74
N ASP A 58 3.44 13.58 18.14
CA ASP A 58 4.33 12.62 17.47
C ASP A 58 3.79 11.19 17.52
N GLU A 59 3.09 10.82 18.59
CA GLU A 59 2.48 9.50 18.76
C GLU A 59 1.32 9.27 17.77
N VAL A 60 0.51 10.30 17.50
CA VAL A 60 -0.56 10.25 16.49
C VAL A 60 0.05 10.14 15.08
N LEU A 61 1.13 10.88 14.82
CA LEU A 61 1.82 10.83 13.53
C LEU A 61 2.46 9.47 13.25
N GLU A 62 3.09 8.85 14.25
CA GLU A 62 3.64 7.50 14.10
C GLU A 62 2.56 6.46 13.85
N ARG A 63 1.44 6.55 14.58
CA ARG A 63 0.31 5.64 14.38
C ARG A 63 -0.28 5.80 12.97
N LEU A 64 -0.47 7.04 12.53
CA LEU A 64 -0.97 7.35 11.19
C LEU A 64 -0.04 6.80 10.09
N ALA A 65 1.27 6.92 10.27
CA ALA A 65 2.24 6.42 9.30
C ALA A 65 2.23 4.90 9.15
N ARG A 66 1.88 4.16 10.20
CA ARG A 66 1.82 2.68 10.19
C ARG A 66 0.49 2.12 9.69
N ASP A 67 -0.59 2.90 9.76
CA ASP A 67 -1.93 2.42 9.45
C ASP A 67 -2.18 2.19 7.96
N SER A 68 -1.55 2.99 7.07
CA SER A 68 -1.67 2.80 5.62
C SER A 68 -0.63 3.58 4.82
N PRO A 69 -0.40 3.21 3.54
CA PRO A 69 0.40 3.99 2.58
C PRO A 69 0.01 5.48 2.51
N LEU A 70 -1.29 5.77 2.42
CA LEU A 70 -1.80 7.14 2.44
C LEU A 70 -1.53 7.83 3.80
N GLY A 71 -1.63 7.08 4.90
CA GLY A 71 -1.34 7.57 6.24
C GLY A 71 0.11 8.02 6.39
N ALA A 72 1.07 7.28 5.84
CA ALA A 72 2.48 7.68 5.81
C ALA A 72 2.69 9.02 5.08
N VAL A 73 2.04 9.22 3.93
CA VAL A 73 2.11 10.49 3.18
C VAL A 73 1.46 11.64 3.95
N LEU A 74 0.29 11.41 4.57
CA LEU A 74 -0.40 12.42 5.38
C LEU A 74 0.40 12.79 6.65
N ALA A 75 1.05 11.82 7.30
CA ALA A 75 1.91 12.06 8.46
C ALA A 75 3.13 12.94 8.09
N ALA A 76 3.74 12.74 6.92
CA ALA A 76 4.83 13.58 6.42
C ALA A 76 4.39 15.03 6.20
N GLY A 77 3.19 15.23 5.63
CA GLY A 77 2.58 16.56 5.48
C GLY A 77 2.28 17.23 6.82
N LEU A 78 1.68 16.50 7.76
CA LEU A 78 1.34 17.01 9.08
C LEU A 78 2.56 17.33 9.95
N ARG A 79 3.65 16.56 9.84
CA ARG A 79 4.93 16.87 10.50
C ARG A 79 5.48 18.23 10.06
N ASN A 80 5.22 18.61 8.81
CA ASN A 80 5.71 19.84 8.20
C ASN A 80 4.64 20.96 8.10
N HIS A 81 3.50 20.84 8.78
CA HIS A 81 2.38 21.79 8.64
C HIS A 81 2.71 23.23 9.04
N LYS A 82 3.72 23.44 9.90
CA LYS A 82 4.21 24.77 10.32
C LYS A 82 5.26 25.36 9.38
N SER A 83 5.80 24.55 8.47
CA SER A 83 6.81 24.95 7.50
C SER A 83 6.16 25.69 6.33
N SER A 84 6.99 26.25 5.44
CA SER A 84 6.48 26.89 4.22
C SER A 84 5.73 25.87 3.36
N ARG A 85 4.77 26.35 2.55
CA ARG A 85 4.04 25.49 1.60
C ARG A 85 4.97 24.69 0.68
N TYR A 86 6.11 25.26 0.33
CA TYR A 86 7.12 24.59 -0.50
C TYR A 86 7.69 23.36 0.22
N VAL A 87 8.16 23.54 1.46
CA VAL A 87 8.73 22.44 2.28
C VAL A 87 7.69 21.36 2.56
N MET A 88 6.45 21.76 2.89
CA MET A 88 5.38 20.79 3.12
C MET A 88 5.05 20.00 1.85
N LYS A 89 5.00 20.66 0.69
CA LYS A 89 4.76 19.99 -0.60
C LYS A 89 5.89 19.00 -0.92
N GLU A 90 7.13 19.42 -0.77
CA GLU A 90 8.30 18.57 -1.04
C GLU A 90 8.33 17.33 -0.14
N ALA A 91 8.03 17.49 1.16
CA ALA A 91 7.91 16.37 2.08
C ALA A 91 6.80 15.37 1.71
N ILE A 92 5.65 15.86 1.22
CA ILE A 92 4.55 15.02 0.74
C ILE A 92 4.94 14.28 -0.54
N GLU A 93 5.57 14.96 -1.50
CA GLU A 93 6.00 14.36 -2.77
C GLU A 93 7.09 13.29 -2.55
N GLU A 94 8.04 13.55 -1.65
CA GLU A 94 9.11 12.61 -1.32
C GLU A 94 8.57 11.37 -0.59
N ALA A 95 7.69 11.55 0.40
CA ALA A 95 7.02 10.44 1.08
C ALA A 95 6.16 9.63 0.10
N GLY A 96 5.43 10.31 -0.80
CA GLY A 96 4.64 9.66 -1.85
C GLY A 96 5.48 8.80 -2.77
N ARG A 97 6.66 9.30 -3.19
CA ARG A 97 7.61 8.54 -4.02
C ARG A 97 8.17 7.31 -3.31
N ALA A 98 8.51 7.44 -2.02
CA ALA A 98 8.99 6.32 -1.22
C ALA A 98 7.92 5.22 -1.08
N VAL A 99 6.71 5.61 -0.70
CA VAL A 99 5.58 4.69 -0.53
C VAL A 99 5.19 4.02 -1.85
N ALA A 100 5.23 4.74 -2.97
CA ALA A 100 4.96 4.16 -4.29
C ALA A 100 5.99 3.11 -4.72
N HIS A 101 7.23 3.18 -4.19
CA HIS A 101 8.26 2.18 -4.47
C HIS A 101 8.08 0.90 -3.64
N GLU A 102 7.39 0.98 -2.49
CA GLU A 102 7.17 -0.15 -1.57
C GLU A 102 5.92 -1.00 -1.94
N LEU A 103 5.07 -0.55 -2.86
CA LEU A 103 3.85 -1.24 -3.33
C LEU A 103 4.11 -2.11 -4.56
#